data_AF-A0A0G1YS76-F1
#
_entry.id   AF-A0A0G1YS76-F1
#
_cell.length_a   1.000
_cell.length_b   1.000
_cell.length_c   1.000
_cell.angle_alpha   90.00
_cell.angle_beta   90.00
_cell.angle_gamma   90.00
#
_symmetry.space_group_name_H-M   'P 1'
#
loop_
_entity.id
_entity.type
_entity.pdbx_description
1 polymer ?
#
loop_
_entity_poly.entity_id
_entity_poly.type
_entity_poly.pdbx_seq_one_letter_code
_entity_poly.pdbx_strand_id
1 'polypeptide(L)'
;MKKSIYIVAEPLRRAHRTSRTTRAPHSPRLELHTSLFVTKNNMSRTGKLPIKIPAGTDLTVAPGEIIVKGKGGTLKRATHPAVTITVQNGEALVTPSNNTRVARALWGTYAAHIRNMIAGVNTPFSKKLQVEGIGYRVELSGKQIKLSVGFSHPVLVQIP
;
A
#
# COMPACT_ATOMS: atom_id res chain seq x y z
N MET A 1 -42.28 -15.70 -13.07
CA MET A 1 -42.47 -16.75 -14.10
C MET A 1 -42.50 -16.09 -15.48
N LYS A 2 -41.61 -16.53 -16.39
CA LYS A 2 -41.65 -16.59 -17.89
C LYS A 2 -42.18 -15.36 -18.67
N LYS A 3 -41.30 -14.60 -19.35
CA LYS A 3 -40.74 -14.74 -20.73
C LYS A 3 -41.57 -13.99 -21.79
N SER A 4 -40.96 -13.04 -22.50
CA SER A 4 -41.06 -13.01 -23.97
C SER A 4 -39.90 -12.24 -24.60
N ILE A 5 -39.30 -12.85 -25.61
CA ILE A 5 -38.17 -12.41 -26.43
C ILE A 5 -38.76 -12.03 -27.79
N TYR A 6 -38.34 -10.92 -28.39
CA TYR A 6 -38.63 -10.64 -29.80
C TYR A 6 -37.32 -10.36 -30.56
N ILE A 7 -37.14 -11.14 -31.62
CA ILE A 7 -36.11 -11.03 -32.65
C ILE A 7 -36.78 -10.38 -33.86
N VAL A 8 -36.13 -9.39 -34.48
CA VAL A 8 -36.51 -8.94 -35.82
C VAL A 8 -35.27 -9.01 -36.71
N ALA A 9 -35.39 -9.81 -37.77
CA ALA A 9 -34.41 -10.01 -38.83
C ALA A 9 -35.04 -9.50 -40.13
N GLU A 10 -34.29 -8.72 -40.91
CA GLU A 10 -34.65 -8.34 -42.29
C GLU A 10 -33.39 -8.16 -43.16
N PRO A 11 -33.47 -8.34 -44.48
CA PRO A 11 -32.54 -9.20 -45.21
C PRO A 11 -31.61 -8.46 -46.20
N LEU A 12 -30.58 -9.21 -46.60
CA LEU A 12 -29.57 -8.91 -47.62
C LEU A 12 -30.12 -8.60 -49.03
N ARG A 13 -29.51 -7.64 -49.73
CA ARG A 13 -29.47 -7.62 -51.21
C ARG A 13 -28.07 -7.30 -51.75
N ARG A 14 -27.61 -8.17 -52.66
CA ARG A 14 -26.33 -8.23 -53.38
C ARG A 14 -26.29 -7.31 -54.63
N ALA A 15 -25.06 -7.13 -55.13
CA ALA A 15 -24.59 -7.05 -56.56
C ALA A 15 -23.80 -5.75 -56.85
N HIS A 16 -22.73 -5.65 -57.65
CA HIS A 16 -21.90 -6.55 -58.47
C HIS A 16 -20.64 -5.77 -58.95
N ARG A 17 -19.52 -6.47 -59.23
CA ARG A 17 -18.41 -6.17 -60.22
C ARG A 17 -17.58 -4.87 -60.05
N THR A 18 -16.28 -4.73 -60.37
CA THR A 18 -15.37 -5.40 -61.34
C THR A 18 -13.88 -5.04 -61.09
N SER A 19 -12.99 -6.03 -61.25
CA SER A 19 -11.60 -6.06 -61.81
C SER A 19 -10.47 -5.02 -61.50
N ARG A 20 -9.37 -5.58 -60.96
CA ARG A 20 -7.91 -5.42 -61.27
C ARG A 20 -7.34 -4.07 -61.74
N THR A 21 -6.22 -3.64 -61.11
CA THR A 21 -4.91 -3.33 -61.75
C THR A 21 -3.80 -3.11 -60.69
N THR A 22 -2.56 -3.22 -61.15
CA THR A 22 -1.22 -3.60 -60.64
C THR A 22 -0.42 -2.71 -59.67
N ARG A 23 0.42 -3.40 -58.85
CA ARG A 23 1.82 -3.17 -58.39
C ARG A 23 2.27 -1.82 -57.80
N ALA A 24 2.84 -1.86 -56.58
CA ALA A 24 4.28 -1.66 -56.30
C ALA A 24 4.60 -1.97 -54.81
N PRO A 25 5.83 -2.39 -54.47
CA PRO A 25 6.19 -2.86 -53.12
C PRO A 25 6.67 -1.71 -52.23
N HIS A 26 6.27 -1.69 -50.96
CA HIS A 26 6.88 -0.81 -49.95
C HIS A 26 7.53 -1.69 -48.88
N SER A 27 8.83 -1.43 -48.69
CA SER A 27 9.83 -2.21 -47.97
C SER A 27 9.39 -2.65 -46.56
N PRO A 28 9.76 -3.86 -46.10
CA PRO A 28 9.65 -4.19 -44.69
C PRO A 28 10.72 -3.40 -43.93
N ARG A 29 10.26 -2.41 -43.16
CA ARG A 29 11.03 -1.76 -42.11
C ARG A 29 11.54 -2.85 -41.16
N LEU A 30 12.86 -2.97 -41.06
CA LEU A 30 13.56 -3.81 -40.07
C LEU A 30 13.17 -3.33 -38.67
N GLU A 31 12.11 -3.92 -38.11
CA GLU A 31 11.79 -3.78 -36.69
C GLU A 31 12.77 -4.66 -35.91
N LEU A 32 13.75 -3.99 -35.31
CA LEU A 32 14.62 -4.52 -34.27
C LEU A 32 13.76 -5.08 -33.14
N HIS A 33 13.46 -6.38 -33.17
CA HIS A 33 12.88 -7.05 -32.01
C HIS A 33 14.02 -7.34 -31.02
N THR A 34 14.49 -6.31 -30.34
CA THR A 34 15.19 -6.51 -29.06
C THR A 34 14.12 -7.01 -28.09
N SER A 35 14.04 -8.34 -28.01
CA SER A 35 13.34 -9.05 -26.94
C SER A 35 13.66 -8.38 -25.62
N LEU A 36 12.66 -7.68 -25.09
CA LEU A 36 12.62 -7.16 -23.73
C LEU A 36 12.72 -8.38 -22.79
N PHE A 37 13.96 -8.76 -22.49
CA PHE A 37 14.30 -9.61 -21.38
C PHE A 37 13.72 -8.97 -20.12
N VAL A 38 12.56 -9.47 -19.71
CA VAL A 38 11.97 -9.39 -18.37
C VAL A 38 12.40 -8.16 -17.58
N THR A 39 11.68 -7.04 -17.74
CA THR A 39 11.63 -6.05 -16.66
C THR A 39 10.94 -6.70 -15.48
N LYS A 40 11.75 -7.36 -14.64
CA LYS A 40 11.41 -7.79 -13.30
C LYS A 40 10.75 -6.60 -12.62
N ASN A 41 9.42 -6.63 -12.57
CA ASN A 41 8.59 -5.52 -12.13
C ASN A 41 8.73 -5.42 -10.61
N ASN A 42 9.84 -4.83 -10.17
CA ASN A 42 10.32 -4.89 -8.80
C ASN A 42 10.04 -3.58 -8.06
N MET A 43 8.84 -3.04 -8.28
CA MET A 43 8.38 -1.78 -7.73
C MET A 43 7.47 -2.05 -6.53
N SER A 44 7.67 -1.31 -5.43
CA SER A 44 6.77 -1.37 -4.28
C SER A 44 5.42 -0.78 -4.66
N ARG A 45 4.36 -1.60 -4.71
CA ARG A 45 2.98 -1.12 -4.98
C ARG A 45 2.59 -0.04 -3.99
N THR A 46 2.91 -0.26 -2.72
CA THR A 46 2.62 0.62 -1.60
C THR A 46 3.49 1.88 -1.61
N GLY A 47 4.77 1.79 -2.01
CA GLY A 47 5.68 2.94 -2.03
C GLY A 47 5.37 4.00 -3.09
N LYS A 48 4.67 3.62 -4.17
CA LYS A 48 4.26 4.55 -5.24
C LYS A 48 3.13 5.50 -4.84
N LEU A 49 2.29 5.11 -3.88
CA LEU A 49 1.15 5.92 -3.51
C LEU A 49 1.62 7.11 -2.67
N PRO A 50 1.32 8.35 -3.09
CA PRO A 50 1.54 9.51 -2.24
C PRO A 50 0.71 9.36 -0.96
N ILE A 51 1.29 9.77 0.15
CA ILE A 51 0.66 9.67 1.47
C ILE A 51 0.08 11.03 1.79
N LYS A 52 -1.25 11.15 1.77
CA LYS A 52 -1.94 12.38 2.15
C LYS A 52 -1.77 12.65 3.63
N ILE A 53 -1.38 13.87 3.98
CA ILE A 53 -1.26 14.33 5.35
C ILE A 53 -2.58 15.01 5.73
N PRO A 54 -3.36 14.46 6.68
CA PRO A 54 -4.61 15.06 7.12
C PRO A 54 -4.38 16.36 7.89
N ALA A 55 -5.36 17.25 7.88
CA ALA A 55 -5.29 18.51 8.60
C ALA A 55 -5.07 18.30 10.11
N GLY A 56 -4.14 19.05 10.70
CA GLY A 56 -3.76 18.92 12.11
C GLY A 56 -2.72 17.82 12.39
N THR A 57 -2.10 17.26 11.34
CA THR A 57 -0.89 16.43 11.45
C THR A 57 0.28 17.11 10.76
N ASP A 58 1.40 17.24 11.47
CA ASP A 58 2.63 17.78 10.93
C ASP A 58 3.63 16.64 10.73
N LEU A 59 4.14 16.50 9.51
CA LEU A 59 5.22 15.58 9.17
C LEU A 59 6.49 16.38 8.87
N THR A 60 7.51 16.21 9.71
CA THR A 60 8.82 16.83 9.54
C THR A 60 9.84 15.76 9.19
N VAL A 61 10.61 15.99 8.13
CA VAL A 61 11.74 15.13 7.74
C VAL A 61 13.02 15.87 8.09
N ALA A 62 13.70 15.42 9.13
CA ALA A 62 15.02 15.89 9.53
C ALA A 62 16.10 14.94 8.97
N PRO A 63 17.39 15.35 8.92
CA PRO A 63 18.47 14.46 8.50
C PRO A 63 18.53 13.24 9.43
N GLY A 64 18.23 12.05 8.90
CA GLY A 64 18.27 10.82 9.69
C GLY A 64 17.03 10.53 10.54
N GLU A 65 16.01 11.39 10.56
CA GLU A 65 14.82 11.19 11.42
C GLU A 65 13.52 11.71 10.78
N ILE A 66 12.44 10.92 10.87
CA ILE A 66 11.06 11.34 10.60
C ILE A 66 10.40 11.65 11.94
N ILE A 67 9.77 12.81 12.03
CA ILE A 67 8.98 13.22 13.18
C ILE A 67 7.55 13.47 12.69
N VAL A 68 6.59 12.81 13.31
CA VAL A 68 5.15 13.01 13.04
C VAL A 68 4.49 13.50 14.31
N LYS A 69 3.83 14.66 14.23
CA LYS A 69 3.08 15.27 15.33
C LYS A 69 1.61 15.32 14.99
N GLY A 70 0.76 15.06 15.98
CA GLY A 70 -0.69 15.18 15.86
C GLY A 70 -1.37 15.22 17.22
N LYS A 71 -2.68 15.00 17.24
CA LYS A 71 -3.51 15.08 18.46
C LYS A 71 -3.09 14.07 19.54
N GLY A 72 -2.66 12.88 19.13
CA GLY A 72 -2.26 11.78 20.00
C GLY A 72 -0.80 11.82 20.48
N GLY A 73 -0.04 12.86 20.13
CA GLY A 73 1.35 13.05 20.57
C GLY A 73 2.36 13.14 19.43
N THR A 74 3.62 12.81 19.73
CA THR A 74 4.75 12.87 18.79
C THR A 74 5.37 11.50 18.61
N LEU A 75 5.50 11.04 17.37
CA LEU A 75 6.22 9.83 17.01
C LEU A 75 7.51 10.19 16.27
N LYS A 76 8.59 9.50 16.62
CA LYS A 76 9.91 9.67 16.00
C LYS A 76 10.42 8.36 15.45
N ARG A 77 11.10 8.41 14.31
CA ARG A 77 11.70 7.23 13.70
C ARG A 77 12.92 7.56 12.87
N ALA A 78 14.00 6.82 13.06
CA ALA A 78 15.21 6.96 12.26
C ALA A 78 14.98 6.60 10.78
N THR A 79 15.51 7.42 9.87
CA THR A 79 15.52 7.18 8.42
C THR A 79 16.82 6.55 7.97
N HIS A 80 16.72 5.62 7.02
CA HIS A 80 17.89 5.04 6.37
C HIS A 80 18.30 5.89 5.16
N PRO A 81 19.60 6.13 4.91
CA PRO A 81 20.09 6.92 3.77
C PRO A 81 19.81 6.31 2.39
N ALA A 82 19.19 5.13 2.34
CA ALA A 82 18.83 4.45 1.09
C ALA A 82 17.42 4.84 0.60
N VAL A 83 16.73 5.69 1.37
CA VAL A 83 15.37 6.15 1.11
C VAL A 83 15.34 7.67 1.29
N THR A 84 14.78 8.34 0.30
CA THR A 84 14.54 9.79 0.31
C THR A 84 13.04 10.04 0.50
N ILE A 85 12.70 10.96 1.39
CA ILE A 85 11.30 11.33 1.68
C ILE A 85 11.13 12.80 1.34
N THR A 86 10.21 13.09 0.44
CA THR A 86 9.90 14.44 0.00
C THR A 86 8.47 14.78 0.39
N VAL A 87 8.25 15.95 0.97
CA VAL A 87 6.92 16.45 1.31
C VAL A 87 6.59 17.59 0.36
N GLN A 88 5.52 17.45 -0.43
CA GLN A 88 5.06 18.45 -1.39
C GLN A 88 3.54 18.52 -1.37
N ASN A 89 2.97 19.72 -1.40
CA ASN A 89 1.52 19.96 -1.51
C ASN A 89 0.66 19.21 -0.46
N GLY A 90 1.18 19.02 0.76
CA GLY A 90 0.47 18.27 1.81
C GLY A 90 0.48 16.74 1.60
N GLU A 91 1.31 16.24 0.69
CA GLU A 91 1.53 14.81 0.47
C GLU A 91 2.99 14.45 0.71
N ALA A 92 3.23 13.30 1.33
CA ALA A 92 4.55 12.73 1.50
C ALA A 92 4.79 11.65 0.43
N LEU A 93 5.86 11.81 -0.35
CA LEU A 93 6.34 10.86 -1.33
C LEU A 93 7.64 10.22 -0.82
N VAL A 94 7.68 8.89 -0.84
CA VAL A 94 8.89 8.13 -0.51
C VAL A 94 9.51 7.62 -1.80
N THR A 95 10.80 7.80 -1.98
CA THR A 95 11.56 7.33 -3.16
C THR A 95 12.80 6.56 -2.71
N PRO A 96 13.16 5.45 -3.38
CA PRO A 96 14.42 4.78 -3.13
C PRO A 96 15.58 5.61 -3.71
N SER A 97 16.67 5.76 -2.96
CA SER A 97 17.83 6.52 -3.45
C SER A 97 18.63 5.76 -4.51
N ASN A 98 18.60 4.41 -4.47
CA ASN A 98 19.33 3.52 -5.39
C ASN A 98 18.46 2.33 -5.85
N ASN A 99 18.83 1.67 -6.94
CA ASN A 99 18.11 0.49 -7.46
C ASN A 99 18.53 -0.85 -6.81
N THR A 100 19.13 -0.80 -5.61
CA THR A 100 19.53 -2.02 -4.89
C THR A 100 18.30 -2.76 -4.37
N ARG A 101 18.45 -4.07 -4.11
CA ARG A 101 17.36 -4.88 -3.51
C ARG A 101 16.93 -4.31 -2.15
N VAL A 102 17.89 -3.82 -1.36
CA VAL A 102 17.66 -3.26 -0.02
C VAL A 102 16.86 -1.95 -0.10
N ALA A 103 17.26 -1.01 -0.96
CA ALA A 103 16.55 0.26 -1.12
C ALA A 103 15.09 0.03 -1.56
N ARG A 104 14.84 -0.94 -2.44
CA ARG A 104 13.48 -1.31 -2.88
C ARG A 104 12.63 -1.93 -1.76
N ALA A 105 13.22 -2.76 -0.90
CA ALA A 105 12.53 -3.31 0.26
C ALA A 105 12.18 -2.19 1.27
N LEU A 106 13.15 -1.35 1.59
CA LEU A 106 12.99 -0.24 2.51
C LEU A 106 11.97 0.79 2.01
N TRP A 107 11.87 1.00 0.70
CA TRP A 107 10.89 1.92 0.11
C TRP A 107 9.44 1.60 0.54
N GLY A 108 9.02 0.33 0.44
CA GLY A 108 7.70 -0.09 0.88
C GLY A 108 7.51 0.02 2.39
N THR A 109 8.53 -0.39 3.14
CA THR A 109 8.56 -0.35 4.60
C THR A 109 8.38 1.08 5.12
N TYR A 110 9.20 2.03 4.67
CA TYR A 110 9.11 3.43 5.12
C TYR A 110 7.79 4.10 4.72
N ALA A 111 7.25 3.80 3.54
CA ALA A 111 5.94 4.29 3.15
C ALA A 111 4.83 3.75 4.08
N ALA A 112 4.91 2.47 4.50
CA ALA A 112 4.00 1.90 5.50
C ALA A 112 4.16 2.53 6.88
N HIS A 113 5.39 2.76 7.32
CA HIS A 113 5.63 3.40 8.61
C HIS A 113 5.09 4.83 8.66
N ILE A 114 5.29 5.63 7.61
CA ILE A 114 4.76 6.99 7.57
C ILE A 114 3.22 6.98 7.65
N ARG A 115 2.55 6.10 6.87
CA ARG A 115 1.09 5.93 6.99
C ARG A 115 0.65 5.53 8.39
N ASN A 116 1.34 4.57 9.00
CA ASN A 116 0.99 4.08 10.32
C ASN A 116 1.26 5.15 11.41
N MET A 117 2.31 5.95 11.28
CA MET A 117 2.60 7.06 12.19
C MET A 117 1.52 8.15 12.08
N ILE A 118 1.16 8.55 10.85
CA ILE A 118 0.09 9.53 10.61
C ILE A 118 -1.25 9.02 11.14
N ALA A 119 -1.60 7.76 10.87
CA ALA A 119 -2.83 7.18 11.40
C ALA A 119 -2.80 7.10 12.94
N GLY A 120 -1.66 6.72 13.53
CA GLY A 120 -1.52 6.55 14.98
C GLY A 120 -1.61 7.84 15.79
N VAL A 121 -1.11 8.96 15.26
CA VAL A 121 -1.25 10.26 15.96
C VAL A 121 -2.65 10.87 15.83
N ASN A 122 -3.46 10.39 14.89
CA ASN A 122 -4.83 10.88 14.67
C ASN A 122 -5.88 9.97 15.29
N THR A 123 -5.69 8.65 15.21
CA THR A 123 -6.60 7.63 15.71
C THR A 123 -5.87 6.73 16.70
N PRO A 124 -6.39 6.55 17.93
CA PRO A 124 -5.77 5.66 18.90
C PRO A 124 -5.84 4.20 18.40
N PHE A 125 -4.73 3.48 18.52
CA PHE A 125 -4.71 2.05 18.26
C PHE A 125 -5.31 1.29 19.44
N SER A 126 -6.34 0.49 19.19
CA SER A 126 -6.93 -0.41 20.18
C SER A 126 -6.89 -1.84 19.66
N LYS A 127 -6.33 -2.76 20.46
CA LYS A 127 -6.42 -4.21 20.24
C LYS A 127 -7.32 -4.82 21.29
N LYS A 128 -8.42 -5.44 20.86
CA LYS A 128 -9.29 -6.21 21.73
C LYS A 128 -8.75 -7.64 21.79
N LEU A 129 -8.38 -8.09 22.98
CA LEU A 129 -7.92 -9.44 23.24
C LEU A 129 -9.04 -10.19 23.99
N GLN A 130 -9.36 -11.39 23.52
CA GLN A 130 -10.35 -12.27 24.12
C GLN A 130 -9.62 -13.46 24.73
N VAL A 131 -10.03 -13.85 25.93
CA VAL A 131 -9.42 -14.93 26.71
C VAL A 131 -10.47 -16.01 26.92
N GLU A 132 -10.21 -17.21 26.40
CA GLU A 132 -11.12 -18.35 26.44
C GLU A 132 -10.55 -19.45 27.35
N GLY A 133 -11.33 -19.90 28.32
CA GLY A 133 -10.95 -20.98 29.23
C GLY A 133 -11.77 -20.99 30.52
N ILE A 134 -12.01 -22.19 31.05
CA ILE A 134 -12.74 -22.34 32.32
C ILE A 134 -11.84 -21.81 33.45
N GLY A 135 -12.35 -20.84 34.21
CA GLY A 135 -11.60 -20.18 35.28
C GLY A 135 -10.62 -19.11 34.82
N TYR A 136 -10.59 -18.76 33.52
CA TYR A 136 -9.73 -17.69 33.03
C TYR A 136 -10.32 -16.32 33.35
N ARG A 137 -9.53 -15.45 33.98
CA ARG A 137 -9.95 -14.10 34.38
C ARG A 137 -8.84 -13.09 34.17
N VAL A 138 -9.24 -11.89 33.79
CA VAL A 138 -8.35 -10.74 33.60
C VAL A 138 -8.90 -9.59 34.43
N GLU A 139 -8.08 -9.06 35.34
CA GLU A 139 -8.45 -7.96 36.22
C GLU A 139 -7.44 -6.81 36.08
N LEU A 140 -7.93 -5.57 36.05
CA LEU A 140 -7.09 -4.39 36.11
C LEU A 140 -6.84 -4.02 37.58
N SER A 141 -5.61 -4.18 38.04
CA SER A 141 -5.15 -3.80 39.38
C SER A 141 -4.28 -2.55 39.31
N GLY A 142 -4.93 -1.39 39.32
CA GLY A 142 -4.26 -0.08 39.20
C GLY A 142 -3.50 0.05 37.87
N LYS A 143 -2.16 0.00 37.92
CA LYS A 143 -1.26 0.07 36.75
C LYS A 143 -0.83 -1.31 36.22
N GLN A 144 -1.44 -2.38 36.73
CA GLN A 144 -1.09 -3.76 36.42
C GLN A 144 -2.30 -4.52 35.89
N ILE A 145 -2.08 -5.42 34.95
CA ILE A 145 -3.08 -6.40 34.51
C ILE A 145 -2.76 -7.73 35.19
N LYS A 146 -3.71 -8.22 35.99
CA LYS A 146 -3.63 -9.51 36.66
C LYS A 146 -4.33 -10.56 35.79
N LEU A 147 -3.58 -11.57 35.38
CA LEU A 147 -4.03 -12.66 34.52
C LEU A 147 -4.08 -13.96 35.33
N SER A 148 -5.28 -14.51 35.48
CA SER A 148 -5.53 -15.83 36.06
C SER A 148 -5.83 -16.79 34.92
N VAL A 149 -4.82 -17.42 34.34
CA VAL A 149 -4.94 -18.27 33.12
C VAL A 149 -4.51 -19.72 33.36
N GLY A 150 -4.79 -20.25 34.56
CA GLY A 150 -4.48 -21.64 34.92
C GLY A 150 -3.06 -21.90 35.46
N PHE A 151 -2.26 -20.84 35.68
CA PHE A 151 -1.04 -20.94 36.49
C PHE A 151 -1.38 -21.01 37.98
N SER A 152 -0.50 -21.63 38.79
CA SER A 152 -0.66 -21.72 40.24
C SER A 152 -0.74 -20.37 40.95
N HIS A 153 -0.09 -19.34 40.39
CA HIS A 153 -0.13 -17.96 40.88
C HIS A 153 -0.54 -17.00 39.76
N PRO A 154 -1.20 -15.87 40.08
CA PRO A 154 -1.60 -14.88 39.08
C PRO A 154 -0.39 -14.23 38.39
N VAL A 155 -0.48 -14.04 37.08
CA VAL A 155 0.57 -13.34 36.30
C VAL A 155 0.25 -11.84 36.28
N LEU A 156 1.19 -11.03 36.76
CA LEU A 156 1.06 -9.56 36.80
C LEU A 156 1.85 -8.94 35.64
N VAL A 157 1.17 -8.17 34.80
CA VAL A 157 1.77 -7.45 33.65
C VAL A 157 1.66 -5.95 33.89
N GLN A 158 2.78 -5.23 33.89
CA GLN A 158 2.78 -3.77 34.03
C GLN A 158 2.34 -3.10 32.73
N ILE A 159 1.52 -2.05 32.84
CA ILE A 159 1.16 -1.19 31.71
C ILE A 159 2.29 -0.16 31.52
N PRO A 160 2.91 -0.09 30.33
CA PRO A 160 4.01 0.84 30.05
C PRO A 160 3.57 2.30 29.95
#